data_AF-A0A3B9JK13-F1
#
_entry.id   AF-A0A3B9JK13-F1
#
_cell.length_a   1.000
_cell.length_b   1.000
_cell.length_c   1.000
_cell.angle_alpha   90.00
_cell.angle_beta   90.00
_cell.angle_gamma   90.00
#
_symmetry.space_group_name_H-M   'P 1'
#
loop_
_entity.id
_entity.type
_entity.pdbx_description
1 polymer ?
#
loop_
_entity_poly.entity_id
_entity_poly.type
_entity_poly.pdbx_seq_one_letter_code
_entity_poly.pdbx_strand_id
1 'polypeptide(L)'
;MAVIDFINAENKTYKGMKRAISYILNPEKTEPHLISGHNCDPENAYYEFVLTKRHFKKENGRQFIHFVHSFAPYEKVTPEQVHEIAKELMQADIFKGFQVVAATHTDKDHLHTHFIINTVNAETGLKWKQSREQLQVIKDYSDQLCRNHGLQVIKGEQGNYKTRGEYRSHKKGQSWKYELFLAVKACMRNSISKEDFISNMNRLGYSVNWTDERKYITFTTPEGKKCRNRKLYPPERFTKENLLKTFEMNKKYQDKKVLDERIELLFTLIRLLSINGNNVNSKYPLTSLEGQVLKDKVKEMQKGEGLDWEHESEREL
;
A
#
# COMPACT_ATOMS: atom_id res chain seq x y z
N MET A 1 12.45 -5.07 6.23
CA MET A 1 12.04 -6.37 5.71
C MET A 1 11.31 -6.21 4.39
N ALA A 2 11.90 -6.78 3.35
CA ALA A 2 11.29 -7.02 2.05
C ALA A 2 10.49 -8.33 2.05
N VAL A 3 9.34 -8.35 1.38
CA VAL A 3 8.52 -9.55 1.15
C VAL A 3 8.04 -9.59 -0.29
N ILE A 4 8.16 -10.75 -0.94
CA ILE A 4 7.57 -11.01 -2.26
C ILE A 4 6.29 -11.81 -2.14
N ASP A 5 5.20 -11.23 -2.64
CA ASP A 5 3.87 -11.84 -2.68
C ASP A 5 3.32 -11.90 -4.10
N PHE A 6 2.89 -13.10 -4.52
CA PHE A 6 2.26 -13.31 -5.82
C PHE A 6 0.75 -13.07 -5.72
N ILE A 7 0.22 -12.27 -6.66
CA ILE A 7 -1.20 -11.92 -6.71
C ILE A 7 -1.94 -12.94 -7.59
N ASN A 8 -2.79 -13.73 -6.95
CA ASN A 8 -3.67 -14.69 -7.62
C ASN A 8 -5.00 -14.01 -8.00
N ALA A 9 -4.96 -13.12 -8.98
CA ALA A 9 -6.15 -12.55 -9.63
C ALA A 9 -6.45 -13.27 -10.95
N GLU A 10 -7.61 -12.98 -11.56
CA GLU A 10 -7.98 -13.51 -12.87
C GLU A 10 -7.02 -13.00 -13.96
N ASN A 11 -6.03 -13.82 -14.31
CA ASN A 11 -4.91 -13.46 -15.17
C ASN A 11 -4.92 -14.17 -16.52
N LYS A 12 -6.10 -14.61 -16.97
CA LYS A 12 -6.27 -15.41 -18.20
C LYS A 12 -6.66 -14.61 -19.44
N THR A 13 -6.96 -13.31 -19.29
CA THR A 13 -7.48 -12.47 -20.38
C THR A 13 -6.58 -11.27 -20.64
N TYR A 14 -6.56 -10.79 -21.89
CA TYR A 14 -5.90 -9.53 -22.23
C TYR A 14 -6.54 -8.32 -21.54
N LYS A 15 -7.88 -8.34 -21.36
CA LYS A 15 -8.58 -7.31 -20.57
C LYS A 15 -8.06 -7.24 -19.14
N GLY A 16 -7.84 -8.38 -18.50
CA GLY A 16 -7.23 -8.47 -17.17
C GLY A 16 -5.79 -7.94 -17.16
N MET A 17 -4.99 -8.29 -18.18
CA MET A 17 -3.61 -7.81 -18.32
C MET A 17 -3.54 -6.29 -18.50
N LYS A 18 -4.37 -5.72 -19.38
CA LYS A 18 -4.46 -4.26 -19.60
C LYS A 18 -4.81 -3.55 -18.31
N ARG A 19 -5.84 -4.02 -17.60
CA ARG A 19 -6.24 -3.48 -16.29
C ARG A 19 -5.11 -3.54 -15.27
N ALA A 20 -4.37 -4.65 -15.20
CA ALA A 20 -3.26 -4.80 -14.27
C ALA A 20 -2.11 -3.83 -14.56
N ILE A 21 -1.72 -3.69 -15.84
CA ILE A 21 -0.68 -2.73 -16.26
C ILE A 21 -1.15 -1.29 -15.98
N SER A 22 -2.36 -0.91 -16.43
CA SER A 22 -2.90 0.44 -16.16
C SER A 22 -3.03 0.74 -14.66
N TYR A 23 -3.34 -0.26 -13.83
CA TYR A 23 -3.42 -0.10 -12.39
C TYR A 23 -2.07 0.23 -11.76
N ILE A 24 -1.00 -0.47 -12.17
CA ILE A 24 0.32 -0.26 -11.58
C ILE A 24 0.97 1.04 -12.08
N LEU A 25 0.61 1.50 -13.28
CA LEU A 25 1.09 2.75 -13.87
C LEU A 25 0.22 3.98 -13.54
N ASN A 26 -0.70 3.87 -12.59
CA ASN A 26 -1.60 4.98 -12.25
C ASN A 26 -0.79 6.18 -11.68
N PRO A 27 -0.87 7.38 -12.29
CA PRO A 27 -0.12 8.56 -11.87
C PRO A 27 -0.49 9.07 -10.47
N GLU A 28 -1.64 8.67 -9.91
CA GLU A 28 -2.00 8.98 -8.51
C GLU A 28 -1.18 8.15 -7.50
N LYS A 29 -0.51 7.07 -7.95
CA LYS A 29 0.17 6.10 -7.09
C LYS A 29 1.66 6.00 -7.30
N THR A 30 2.14 6.42 -8.46
CA THR A 30 3.54 6.35 -8.87
C THR A 30 3.88 7.61 -9.66
N GLU A 31 5.16 7.93 -9.70
CA GLU A 31 5.71 9.03 -10.51
C GLU A 31 6.46 8.43 -11.72
N PRO A 32 6.65 9.20 -12.82
CA PRO A 32 7.31 8.69 -14.03
C PRO A 32 8.70 8.09 -13.79
N HIS A 33 9.51 8.64 -12.88
CA HIS A 33 10.85 8.11 -12.57
C HIS A 33 10.83 6.85 -11.69
N LEU A 34 9.66 6.43 -11.22
CA LEU A 34 9.42 5.22 -10.41
C LEU A 34 8.77 4.10 -11.23
N ILE A 35 8.85 4.20 -12.57
CA ILE A 35 8.37 3.21 -13.53
C ILE A 35 9.56 2.74 -14.36
N SER A 36 9.70 1.42 -14.52
CA SER A 36 10.77 0.82 -15.33
C SER A 36 10.30 -0.42 -16.09
N GLY A 37 10.94 -0.67 -17.22
CA GLY A 37 10.68 -1.80 -18.10
C GLY A 37 11.95 -2.63 -18.30
N HIS A 38 11.79 -3.94 -18.44
CA HIS A 38 12.84 -4.88 -18.81
C HIS A 38 12.37 -5.63 -20.05
N ASN A 39 13.12 -5.50 -21.15
CA ASN A 39 12.76 -6.00 -22.48
C ASN A 39 11.40 -5.50 -23.01
N CYS A 40 10.94 -4.36 -22.52
CA CYS A 40 9.78 -3.64 -23.03
C CYS A 40 9.83 -2.17 -22.61
N ASP A 41 9.16 -1.33 -23.37
CA ASP A 41 8.82 0.02 -22.95
C ASP A 41 7.62 0.00 -21.96
N PRO A 42 7.73 0.58 -20.75
CA PRO A 42 6.65 0.57 -19.76
C PRO A 42 5.32 1.14 -20.26
N GLU A 43 5.36 2.23 -21.04
CA GLU A 43 4.15 2.88 -21.55
C GLU A 43 3.42 2.00 -22.58
N ASN A 44 4.18 1.25 -23.37
CA ASN A 44 3.68 0.35 -24.40
C ASN A 44 3.62 -1.13 -24.00
N ALA A 45 3.92 -1.47 -22.74
CA ALA A 45 4.10 -2.83 -22.26
C ALA A 45 2.92 -3.76 -22.59
N TYR A 46 1.67 -3.27 -22.51
CA TYR A 46 0.50 -4.08 -22.87
C TYR A 46 0.55 -4.55 -24.33
N TYR A 47 0.85 -3.64 -25.26
CA TYR A 47 0.85 -3.94 -26.69
C TYR A 47 2.02 -4.87 -27.04
N GLU A 48 3.20 -4.58 -26.50
CA GLU A 48 4.37 -5.44 -26.68
C GLU A 48 4.12 -6.86 -26.17
N PHE A 49 3.49 -7.02 -25.00
CA PHE A 49 3.20 -8.34 -24.44
C PHE A 49 2.24 -9.13 -25.35
N VAL A 50 1.21 -8.46 -25.90
CA VAL A 50 0.27 -9.06 -26.84
C VAL A 50 0.97 -9.44 -28.14
N LEU A 51 1.84 -8.58 -28.67
CA LEU A 51 2.60 -8.86 -29.90
C LEU A 51 3.48 -10.10 -29.75
N THR A 52 4.25 -10.21 -28.66
CA THR A 52 5.05 -11.39 -28.33
C THR A 52 4.19 -12.65 -28.28
N LYS A 53 3.02 -12.59 -27.64
CA LYS A 53 2.12 -13.75 -27.53
C LYS A 53 1.54 -14.17 -28.87
N ARG A 54 1.17 -13.22 -29.73
CA ARG A 54 0.68 -13.49 -31.09
C ARG A 54 1.76 -14.12 -31.95
N HIS A 55 2.99 -13.58 -31.90
CA HIS A 55 4.13 -14.10 -32.63
C HIS A 55 4.36 -15.59 -32.34
N PHE A 56 4.35 -15.98 -31.06
CA PHE A 56 4.52 -17.38 -30.64
C PHE A 56 3.21 -18.20 -30.57
N LYS A 57 2.07 -17.64 -30.98
CA LYS A 57 0.73 -18.27 -30.93
C LYS A 57 0.35 -18.78 -29.53
N LYS A 58 0.65 -17.99 -28.50
CA LYS A 58 0.47 -18.32 -27.05
C LYS A 58 -0.59 -17.47 -26.36
N GLU A 59 -1.69 -17.20 -27.06
CA GLU A 59 -2.75 -16.27 -26.64
C GLU A 59 -3.73 -16.85 -25.61
N ASN A 60 -3.64 -18.15 -25.32
CA ASN A 60 -4.55 -18.84 -24.39
C ASN A 60 -3.89 -19.13 -23.03
N GLY A 61 -4.72 -19.34 -22.01
CA GLY A 61 -4.28 -19.65 -20.64
C GLY A 61 -3.83 -18.41 -19.88
N ARG A 62 -2.85 -18.54 -18.98
CA ARG A 62 -2.34 -17.40 -18.20
C ARG A 62 -1.58 -16.42 -19.08
N GLN A 63 -1.98 -15.15 -19.03
CA GLN A 63 -1.44 -14.07 -19.85
C GLN A 63 -0.34 -13.28 -19.15
N PHE A 64 -0.44 -13.09 -17.84
CA PHE A 64 0.57 -12.36 -17.08
C PHE A 64 0.76 -12.95 -15.68
N ILE A 65 1.89 -12.63 -15.07
CA ILE A 65 2.16 -12.88 -13.66
C ILE A 65 2.27 -11.55 -12.96
N HIS A 66 1.62 -11.43 -11.81
CA HIS A 66 1.67 -10.25 -10.97
C HIS A 66 2.26 -10.64 -9.62
N PHE A 67 3.34 -9.98 -9.22
CA PHE A 67 3.85 -10.07 -7.87
C PHE A 67 4.18 -8.68 -7.33
N VAL A 68 4.28 -8.59 -6.00
CA VAL A 68 4.56 -7.36 -5.28
C VAL A 68 5.78 -7.59 -4.42
N HIS A 69 6.72 -6.66 -4.47
CA HIS A 69 7.84 -6.58 -3.56
C HIS A 69 7.56 -5.46 -2.56
N SER A 70 7.20 -5.83 -1.33
CA SER A 70 6.77 -4.89 -0.29
C SER A 70 7.87 -4.69 0.74
N PHE A 71 8.12 -3.45 1.13
CA PHE A 71 9.05 -3.09 2.19
C PHE A 71 8.26 -2.74 3.45
N ALA A 72 8.71 -3.23 4.60
CA ALA A 72 8.07 -2.90 5.86
C ALA A 72 8.17 -1.38 6.11
N PRO A 73 7.09 -0.67 6.50
CA PRO A 73 7.15 0.77 6.77
C PRO A 73 8.23 1.28 7.76
N TYR A 74 8.81 0.44 8.64
CA TYR A 74 9.94 0.79 9.55
C TYR A 74 11.27 0.83 8.80
N GLU A 75 11.33 0.21 7.63
CA GLU A 75 12.54 0.17 6.84
C GLU A 75 12.75 1.57 6.27
N LYS A 76 13.90 2.19 6.61
CA LYS A 76 14.25 3.52 6.14
C LYS A 76 14.70 3.42 4.68
N VAL A 77 13.73 3.36 3.78
CA VAL A 77 13.94 3.32 2.33
C VAL A 77 13.19 4.46 1.67
N THR A 78 13.81 5.05 0.65
CA THR A 78 13.15 6.06 -0.20
C THR A 78 12.47 5.37 -1.40
N PRO A 79 11.48 6.01 -2.04
CA PRO A 79 10.90 5.51 -3.30
C PRO A 79 11.96 5.18 -4.35
N GLU A 80 12.99 6.02 -4.48
CA GLU A 80 14.09 5.87 -5.43
C GLU A 80 14.93 4.63 -5.09
N GLN A 81 15.26 4.43 -3.81
CA GLN A 81 16.01 3.25 -3.39
C GLN A 81 15.20 1.96 -3.62
N VAL A 82 13.90 1.98 -3.30
CA VAL A 82 13.00 0.85 -3.56
C VAL A 82 12.90 0.56 -5.05
N HIS A 83 12.85 1.60 -5.88
CA HIS A 83 12.78 1.46 -7.32
C HIS A 83 14.10 0.94 -7.91
N GLU A 84 15.24 1.38 -7.39
CA GLU A 84 16.54 0.87 -7.84
C GLU A 84 16.71 -0.61 -7.51
N ILE A 85 16.33 -1.05 -6.31
CA ILE A 85 16.27 -2.48 -5.94
C ILE A 85 15.34 -3.24 -6.90
N ALA A 86 14.23 -2.65 -7.31
CA ALA A 86 13.33 -3.27 -8.27
C ALA A 86 13.95 -3.42 -9.67
N LYS A 87 14.69 -2.41 -10.13
CA LYS A 87 15.43 -2.47 -11.39
C LYS A 87 16.50 -3.56 -11.35
N GLU A 88 17.26 -3.66 -10.26
CA GLU A 88 18.22 -4.75 -10.06
C GLU A 88 17.54 -6.13 -10.01
N LEU A 89 16.37 -6.23 -9.37
CA LEU A 89 15.58 -7.46 -9.31
C LEU A 89 15.13 -7.92 -10.71
N MET A 90 14.74 -6.97 -11.57
CA MET A 90 14.34 -7.26 -12.96
C MET A 90 15.48 -7.81 -13.81
N GLN A 91 16.74 -7.58 -13.43
CA GLN A 91 17.91 -8.13 -14.14
C GLN A 91 18.27 -9.56 -13.72
N ALA A 92 17.50 -10.18 -12.83
CA ALA A 92 17.74 -11.56 -12.43
C ALA A 92 17.69 -12.51 -13.64
N ASP A 93 18.59 -13.50 -13.69
CA ASP A 93 18.66 -14.49 -14.78
C ASP A 93 17.34 -15.19 -15.07
N ILE A 94 16.50 -15.35 -14.04
CA ILE A 94 15.18 -15.96 -14.18
C ILE A 94 14.24 -15.16 -15.08
N PHE A 95 14.45 -13.84 -15.21
CA PHE A 95 13.69 -12.95 -16.09
C PHE A 95 14.33 -12.75 -17.47
N LYS A 96 15.48 -13.40 -17.74
CA LYS A 96 16.17 -13.26 -19.03
C LYS A 96 15.25 -13.63 -20.20
N GLY A 97 15.14 -12.72 -21.16
CA GLY A 97 14.26 -12.84 -22.33
C GLY A 97 12.75 -12.71 -22.03
N PHE A 98 12.35 -12.52 -20.77
CA PHE A 98 10.97 -12.15 -20.42
C PHE A 98 10.81 -10.64 -20.42
N GLN A 99 9.60 -10.19 -20.69
CA GLN A 99 9.23 -8.79 -20.61
C GLN A 99 8.61 -8.50 -19.25
N VAL A 100 9.09 -7.47 -18.55
CA VAL A 100 8.65 -7.11 -17.20
C VAL A 100 8.45 -5.61 -17.11
N VAL A 101 7.31 -5.18 -16.58
CA VAL A 101 7.09 -3.80 -16.17
C VAL A 101 6.99 -3.72 -14.65
N ALA A 102 7.66 -2.75 -14.06
CA ALA A 102 7.65 -2.48 -12.63
C ALA A 102 7.27 -1.03 -12.33
N ALA A 103 6.47 -0.84 -11.29
CA ALA A 103 6.09 0.49 -10.81
C ALA A 103 6.08 0.53 -9.28
N THR A 104 6.77 1.51 -8.70
CA THR A 104 6.88 1.68 -7.25
C THR A 104 5.78 2.60 -6.75
N HIS A 105 4.92 2.07 -5.88
CA HIS A 105 3.77 2.78 -5.35
C HIS A 105 4.12 3.51 -4.05
N THR A 106 3.75 4.79 -4.00
CA THR A 106 3.95 5.71 -2.87
C THR A 106 2.65 6.10 -2.17
N ASP A 107 1.51 5.57 -2.63
CA ASP A 107 0.16 5.89 -2.16
C ASP A 107 -0.20 5.30 -0.78
N LYS A 108 0.60 4.34 -0.28
CA LYS A 108 0.38 3.64 0.99
C LYS A 108 1.46 3.97 2.03
N ASP A 109 1.18 3.59 3.27
CA ASP A 109 2.13 3.75 4.38
C ASP A 109 3.41 2.89 4.22
N HIS A 110 3.39 1.85 3.38
CA HIS A 110 4.58 1.12 2.92
C HIS A 110 4.86 1.36 1.44
N LEU A 111 6.14 1.48 1.12
CA LEU A 111 6.61 1.39 -0.25
C LEU A 111 6.53 -0.06 -0.73
N HIS A 112 6.05 -0.22 -1.94
CA HIS A 112 5.96 -1.51 -2.59
C HIS A 112 6.09 -1.33 -4.09
N THR A 113 6.77 -2.27 -4.73
CA THR A 113 6.89 -2.29 -6.19
C THR A 113 6.03 -3.41 -6.73
N HIS A 114 5.14 -3.08 -7.66
CA HIS A 114 4.40 -4.05 -8.42
C HIS A 114 5.18 -4.45 -9.66
N PHE A 115 5.15 -5.74 -9.99
CA PHE A 115 5.77 -6.30 -11.21
C PHE A 115 4.72 -7.06 -12.02
N ILE A 116 4.63 -6.75 -13.30
CA ILE A 116 3.83 -7.50 -14.26
C ILE A 116 4.77 -8.13 -15.29
N ILE A 117 4.79 -9.46 -15.34
CA ILE A 117 5.63 -10.25 -16.24
C ILE A 117 4.77 -10.80 -17.37
N ASN A 118 5.25 -10.68 -18.61
CA ASN A 118 4.73 -11.46 -19.73
C ASN A 118 4.98 -12.95 -19.50
N THR A 119 3.95 -13.80 -19.55
CA THR A 119 4.15 -15.25 -19.36
C THR A 119 4.91 -15.94 -20.49
N VAL A 120 5.19 -15.26 -21.60
CA VAL A 120 5.89 -15.80 -22.77
C VAL A 120 7.23 -15.11 -22.89
N ASN A 121 8.30 -15.88 -22.98
CA ASN A 121 9.64 -15.39 -23.23
C ASN A 121 9.73 -14.87 -24.68
N ALA A 122 10.18 -13.64 -24.88
CA ALA A 122 10.24 -12.96 -26.17
C ALA A 122 11.31 -13.55 -27.10
N GLU A 123 12.33 -14.21 -26.56
CA GLU A 123 13.41 -14.82 -27.35
C GLU A 123 13.07 -16.27 -27.72
N THR A 124 12.56 -17.05 -26.77
CA THR A 124 12.39 -18.52 -26.93
C THR A 124 10.93 -18.96 -27.15
N GLY A 125 9.95 -18.10 -26.88
CA GLY A 125 8.53 -18.46 -26.91
C GLY A 125 8.07 -19.40 -25.78
N LEU A 126 8.98 -19.79 -24.89
CA LEU A 126 8.67 -20.66 -23.75
C LEU A 126 7.82 -19.93 -22.71
N LYS A 127 6.91 -20.68 -22.06
CA LYS A 127 6.05 -20.13 -21.02
C LYS A 127 6.67 -20.21 -19.64
N TRP A 128 6.42 -19.18 -18.83
CA TRP A 128 6.78 -19.17 -17.42
C TRP A 128 6.05 -20.29 -16.65
N LYS A 129 6.81 -21.15 -15.99
CA LYS A 129 6.31 -22.35 -15.29
C LYS A 129 5.64 -22.04 -13.95
N GLN A 130 6.09 -21.00 -13.24
CA GLN A 130 5.66 -20.61 -11.90
C GLN A 130 5.79 -21.75 -10.88
N SER A 131 6.94 -22.43 -10.88
CA SER A 131 7.21 -23.50 -9.92
C SER A 131 7.69 -22.96 -8.57
N ARG A 132 7.63 -23.78 -7.51
CA ARG A 132 8.09 -23.38 -6.17
C ARG A 132 9.56 -22.95 -6.19
N GLU A 133 10.36 -23.63 -6.99
CA GLU A 133 11.79 -23.38 -7.18
C GLU A 133 12.01 -21.99 -7.79
N GLN A 134 11.25 -21.64 -8.84
CA GLN A 134 11.33 -20.31 -9.44
C GLN A 134 10.92 -19.19 -8.47
N LEU A 135 9.89 -19.43 -7.65
CA LEU A 135 9.50 -18.47 -6.61
C LEU A 135 10.59 -18.30 -5.56
N GLN A 136 11.27 -19.39 -5.19
CA GLN A 136 12.37 -19.35 -4.23
C GLN A 136 13.58 -18.60 -4.78
N VAL A 137 13.94 -18.82 -6.05
CA VAL A 137 15.03 -18.08 -6.72
C VAL A 137 14.80 -16.57 -6.70
N ILE A 138 13.57 -16.10 -6.99
CA ILE A 138 13.26 -14.66 -6.94
C ILE A 138 13.39 -14.13 -5.51
N LYS A 139 12.93 -14.89 -4.50
CA LYS A 139 13.05 -14.51 -3.09
C LYS A 139 14.50 -14.45 -2.64
N ASP A 140 15.29 -15.46 -2.94
CA ASP A 140 16.70 -15.54 -2.55
C ASP A 140 17.51 -14.39 -3.17
N TYR A 141 17.21 -14.05 -4.43
CA TYR A 141 17.84 -12.92 -5.10
C TYR A 141 17.38 -11.58 -4.52
N SER A 142 16.08 -11.41 -4.26
CA SER A 142 15.55 -10.23 -3.56
C SER A 142 16.19 -10.02 -2.19
N ASP A 143 16.35 -11.10 -1.43
CA ASP A 143 17.03 -11.13 -0.14
C ASP A 143 18.51 -10.73 -0.29
N GLN A 144 19.18 -11.17 -1.35
CA GLN A 144 20.55 -10.75 -1.63
C GLN A 144 20.65 -9.26 -1.96
N LEU A 145 19.76 -8.75 -2.81
CA LEU A 145 19.70 -7.33 -3.15
C LEU A 145 19.44 -6.47 -1.92
N CYS A 146 18.49 -6.88 -1.07
CA CYS A 146 18.22 -6.18 0.19
C CYS A 146 19.47 -6.13 1.08
N ARG A 147 20.22 -7.23 1.20
CA ARG A 147 21.50 -7.24 1.94
C ARG A 147 22.53 -6.28 1.34
N ASN A 148 22.67 -6.27 0.01
CA ASN A 148 23.61 -5.38 -0.69
C ASN A 148 23.27 -3.90 -0.45
N HIS A 149 21.98 -3.58 -0.35
CA HIS A 149 21.47 -2.23 -0.05
C HIS A 149 21.43 -1.90 1.45
N GLY A 150 22.02 -2.74 2.30
CA GLY A 150 22.09 -2.52 3.75
C GLY A 150 20.75 -2.71 4.48
N LEU A 151 19.78 -3.36 3.84
CA LEU A 151 18.44 -3.63 4.37
C LEU A 151 18.40 -4.94 5.16
N GLN A 152 17.47 -5.03 6.11
CA GLN A 152 17.36 -6.21 6.97
C GLN A 152 16.57 -7.33 6.29
N VAL A 153 17.18 -8.51 6.26
CA VAL A 153 16.64 -9.71 5.63
C VAL A 153 16.50 -10.84 6.65
N ILE A 154 15.40 -11.59 6.60
CA ILE A 154 15.19 -12.75 7.47
C ILE A 154 15.88 -13.96 6.86
N LYS A 155 16.80 -14.61 7.59
CA LYS A 155 17.14 -16.01 7.33
C LYS A 155 16.00 -16.88 7.85
N GLY A 156 15.23 -17.47 6.95
CA GLY A 156 14.37 -18.60 7.34
C GLY A 156 15.26 -19.78 7.68
N GLU A 157 15.45 -20.10 8.96
CA GLU A 157 15.99 -21.41 9.33
C GLU A 157 15.08 -22.51 8.77
N GLN A 158 15.71 -23.58 8.30
CA GLN A 158 15.07 -24.76 7.75
C GLN A 158 13.89 -25.20 8.62
N GLY A 159 12.75 -25.44 7.99
CA GLY A 159 11.64 -26.12 8.66
C GLY A 159 10.84 -25.23 9.61
N ASN A 160 10.32 -24.11 9.10
CA ASN A 160 8.96 -23.72 9.40
C ASN A 160 8.42 -22.92 8.22
N TYR A 161 7.65 -23.60 7.36
CA TYR A 161 6.57 -22.93 6.66
C TYR A 161 5.78 -22.22 7.78
N LYS A 162 5.92 -20.89 7.91
CA LYS A 162 4.89 -20.13 8.60
C LYS A 162 3.65 -20.38 7.77
N THR A 163 2.83 -21.31 8.26
CA THR A 163 1.51 -21.58 7.75
C THR A 163 0.82 -20.23 7.61
N ARG A 164 0.08 -20.14 6.54
CA ARG A 164 -0.65 -19.00 5.99
C ARG A 164 -1.77 -18.53 6.94
N GLY A 165 -1.44 -18.33 8.22
CA GLY A 165 -2.34 -18.23 9.36
C GLY A 165 -2.11 -17.03 10.28
N GLU A 166 -1.06 -16.22 10.09
CA GLU A 166 -0.89 -14.97 10.87
C GLU A 166 -0.81 -13.68 10.04
N TYR A 167 -0.81 -13.77 8.71
CA TYR A 167 -0.98 -12.59 7.83
C TYR A 167 -2.43 -12.45 7.31
N ARG A 168 -3.33 -13.34 7.73
CA ARG A 168 -4.77 -13.27 7.50
C ARG A 168 -5.54 -13.24 8.81
N SER A 169 -5.19 -12.26 9.62
CA SER A 169 -6.11 -11.68 10.61
C SER A 169 -6.41 -10.22 10.28
N HIS A 170 -6.60 -9.91 8.99
CA HIS A 170 -7.63 -8.94 8.58
C HIS A 170 -9.00 -9.64 8.52
N LYS A 171 -9.32 -10.39 9.57
CA LYS A 171 -10.70 -10.58 10.01
C LYS A 171 -10.88 -9.65 11.20
N LYS A 172 -11.59 -8.55 10.94
CA LYS A 172 -12.33 -7.70 11.89
C LYS A 172 -11.89 -7.78 13.36
N GLY A 173 -11.37 -6.68 13.89
CA GLY A 173 -11.38 -6.47 15.32
C GLY A 173 -10.51 -5.31 15.79
N GLN A 174 -10.98 -4.07 15.62
CA GLN A 174 -11.21 -3.22 16.78
C GLN A 174 -10.15 -3.32 17.91
N SER A 175 -8.89 -3.00 17.59
CA SER A 175 -7.82 -2.98 18.60
C SER A 175 -7.59 -1.54 19.01
N TRP A 176 -7.66 -1.29 20.31
CA TRP A 176 -7.39 0.04 20.90
C TRP A 176 -6.06 0.64 20.47
N LYS A 177 -5.06 -0.18 20.08
CA LYS A 177 -3.79 0.31 19.52
C LYS A 177 -3.94 0.85 18.10
N TYR A 178 -4.77 0.21 17.28
CA TYR A 178 -5.04 0.65 15.91
C TYR A 178 -5.92 1.91 15.92
N GLU A 179 -6.94 1.95 16.79
CA GLU A 179 -7.73 3.15 17.01
C GLU A 179 -6.87 4.33 17.45
N LEU A 180 -5.98 4.10 18.43
CA LEU A 180 -5.01 5.10 18.87
C LEU A 180 -4.10 5.56 17.72
N PHE A 181 -3.65 4.63 16.87
CA PHE A 181 -2.84 4.97 15.70
C PHE A 181 -3.59 5.89 14.73
N LEU A 182 -4.85 5.58 14.43
CA LEU A 182 -5.70 6.43 13.58
C LEU A 182 -5.92 7.81 14.20
N ALA A 183 -6.16 7.87 15.52
CA ALA A 183 -6.32 9.13 16.25
C ALA A 183 -5.05 9.99 16.16
N VAL A 184 -3.88 9.42 16.45
CA VAL A 184 -2.60 10.12 16.36
C VAL A 184 -2.32 10.59 14.92
N LYS A 185 -2.59 9.76 13.90
CA LYS A 185 -2.40 10.12 12.49
C LYS A 185 -3.33 11.27 12.07
N ALA A 186 -4.59 11.23 12.47
CA ALA A 186 -5.58 12.26 12.16
C ALA A 186 -5.23 13.60 12.85
N CYS A 187 -4.91 13.58 14.15
CA CYS A 187 -4.51 14.79 14.86
C CYS A 187 -3.19 15.36 14.31
N MET A 188 -2.21 14.50 13.99
CA MET A 188 -0.95 14.94 13.40
C MET A 188 -1.14 15.69 12.08
N ARG A 189 -2.04 15.21 11.21
CA ARG A 189 -2.33 15.82 9.90
C ARG A 189 -3.06 17.16 9.98
N ASN A 190 -3.75 17.43 11.08
CA ASN A 190 -4.58 18.63 11.24
C ASN A 190 -4.08 19.52 12.40
N SER A 191 -2.78 19.47 12.71
CA SER A 191 -2.18 20.31 13.75
C SER A 191 -0.99 21.07 13.19
N ILE A 192 -0.84 22.33 13.59
CA ILE A 192 0.27 23.20 13.18
C ILE A 192 1.25 23.50 14.33
N SER A 193 0.99 22.95 15.51
CA SER A 193 1.83 23.07 16.69
C SER A 193 1.67 21.85 17.61
N LYS A 194 2.59 21.71 18.57
CA LYS A 194 2.52 20.69 19.62
C LYS A 194 1.24 20.88 20.45
N GLU A 195 0.90 22.12 20.75
CA GLU A 195 -0.26 22.51 21.56
C GLU A 195 -1.56 22.15 20.85
N ASP A 196 -1.66 22.44 19.55
CA ASP A 196 -2.82 22.06 18.73
C ASP A 196 -2.97 20.54 18.65
N PHE A 197 -1.86 19.81 18.51
CA PHE A 197 -1.88 18.35 18.48
C PHE A 197 -2.36 17.75 19.80
N ILE A 198 -1.85 18.24 20.93
CA ILE A 198 -2.29 17.80 22.26
C ILE A 198 -3.77 18.13 22.48
N SER A 199 -4.20 19.34 22.09
CA SER A 199 -5.60 19.76 22.16
C SER A 199 -6.50 18.82 21.34
N ASN A 200 -6.15 18.55 20.08
CA ASN A 200 -6.91 17.67 19.20
C ASN A 200 -6.99 16.22 19.73
N MET A 201 -5.89 15.70 20.28
CA MET A 201 -5.88 14.37 20.91
C MET A 201 -6.76 14.33 22.18
N ASN A 202 -6.69 15.36 23.02
CA ASN A 202 -7.53 15.48 24.21
C ASN A 202 -9.02 15.54 23.86
N ARG A 203 -9.38 16.23 22.77
CA ARG A 203 -10.75 16.30 22.25
C ARG A 203 -11.28 14.95 21.75
N LEU A 204 -10.39 14.05 21.32
CA LEU A 204 -10.70 12.64 21.04
C LEU A 204 -10.73 11.75 22.30
N GLY A 205 -10.49 12.32 23.48
CA GLY A 205 -10.46 11.59 24.76
C GLY A 205 -9.10 10.96 25.11
N TYR A 206 -8.06 11.21 24.32
CA TYR A 206 -6.71 10.69 24.59
C TYR A 206 -5.86 11.70 25.33
N SER A 207 -5.23 11.29 26.43
CA SER A 207 -4.23 12.13 27.10
C SER A 207 -2.85 11.93 26.49
N VAL A 208 -2.13 13.03 26.27
CA VAL A 208 -0.78 13.04 25.70
C VAL A 208 0.23 13.57 26.72
N ASN A 209 1.17 12.72 27.13
CA ASN A 209 2.32 13.14 27.92
C ASN A 209 3.52 13.38 26.98
N TRP A 210 3.77 14.64 26.67
CA TRP A 210 4.87 15.12 25.84
C TRP A 210 5.67 16.21 26.57
N THR A 211 6.69 15.77 27.33
CA THR A 211 7.58 16.65 28.09
C THR A 211 9.03 16.49 27.62
N ASP A 212 9.88 17.49 27.81
CA ASP A 212 11.23 17.50 27.28
C ASP A 212 12.20 16.61 28.08
N GLU A 213 11.88 16.34 29.34
CA GLU A 213 12.63 15.43 30.21
C GLU A 213 12.48 13.96 29.81
N ARG A 214 11.52 13.62 28.93
CA ARG A 214 11.24 12.26 28.50
C ARG A 214 11.53 12.05 27.02
N LYS A 215 12.28 10.99 26.71
CA LYS A 215 12.60 10.60 25.32
C LYS A 215 11.38 10.29 24.45
N TYR A 216 10.31 9.75 25.03
CA TYR A 216 9.14 9.27 24.29
C TYR A 216 7.86 9.97 24.74
N ILE A 217 7.00 10.26 23.77
CA ILE A 217 5.64 10.70 24.02
C ILE A 217 4.82 9.49 24.47
N THR A 218 4.04 9.63 25.54
CA THR A 218 3.14 8.57 26.01
C THR A 218 1.70 9.00 25.81
N PHE A 219 0.96 8.23 25.02
CA PHE A 219 -0.47 8.36 24.82
C PHE A 219 -1.21 7.47 25.81
N THR A 220 -2.29 7.98 26.38
CA THR A 220 -3.18 7.23 27.26
C THR A 220 -4.59 7.26 26.67
N THR A 221 -5.19 6.09 26.44
CA THR A 221 -6.58 5.99 25.94
C THR A 221 -7.58 6.41 27.01
N PRO A 222 -8.85 6.70 26.65
CA PRO A 222 -9.90 6.97 27.63
C PRO A 222 -10.02 5.90 28.72
N GLU A 223 -9.75 4.64 28.40
CA GLU A 223 -9.78 3.50 29.32
C GLU A 223 -8.46 3.28 30.08
N GLY A 224 -7.55 4.26 30.07
CA GLY A 224 -6.30 4.24 30.84
C GLY A 224 -5.16 3.43 30.23
N LYS A 225 -5.31 2.89 29.01
CA LYS A 225 -4.24 2.09 28.38
C LYS A 225 -3.15 2.99 27.83
N LYS A 226 -1.89 2.68 28.16
CA LYS A 226 -0.73 3.50 27.79
C LYS A 226 0.01 2.92 26.58
N CYS A 227 0.38 3.78 25.64
CA CYS A 227 1.20 3.44 24.49
C CYS A 227 2.23 4.55 24.25
N ARG A 228 3.50 4.18 24.04
CA ARG A 228 4.55 5.14 23.70
C ARG A 228 4.58 5.35 22.18
N ASN A 229 4.88 6.55 21.71
CA ASN A 229 5.02 6.87 20.29
C ASN A 229 5.93 5.91 19.51
N ARG A 230 7.02 5.41 20.13
CA ARG A 230 7.90 4.39 19.51
C ARG A 230 7.22 3.06 19.16
N LYS A 231 6.03 2.79 19.71
CA LYS A 231 5.21 1.60 19.42
C LYS A 231 4.17 1.88 18.33
N LEU A 232 4.02 3.13 17.89
CA LEU A 232 3.24 3.50 16.71
C LEU A 232 4.12 3.30 15.47
N TYR A 233 3.48 2.94 14.36
CA TYR A 233 4.18 2.44 13.19
C TYR A 233 3.93 3.28 11.95
N PRO A 234 4.97 3.75 11.23
CA PRO A 234 6.40 3.60 11.55
C PRO A 234 6.86 4.52 12.69
N PRO A 235 7.73 4.07 13.63
CA PRO A 235 8.11 4.83 14.83
C PRO A 235 8.77 6.18 14.52
N GLU A 236 9.49 6.24 13.40
CA GLU A 236 10.20 7.42 12.91
C GLU A 236 9.23 8.58 12.69
N ARG A 237 8.06 8.31 12.08
CA ARG A 237 7.03 9.33 11.82
C ARG A 237 6.45 9.95 13.09
N PHE A 238 6.46 9.21 14.20
CA PHE A 238 5.91 9.65 15.48
C PHE A 238 6.97 10.12 16.47
N THR A 239 8.23 10.29 16.03
CA THR A 239 9.25 10.97 16.84
C THR A 239 8.85 12.42 17.11
N LYS A 240 9.32 12.98 18.23
CA LYS A 240 9.05 14.39 18.55
C LYS A 240 9.50 15.32 17.42
N GLU A 241 10.69 15.05 16.88
CA GLU A 241 11.28 15.81 15.78
C GLU A 241 10.41 15.76 14.51
N ASN A 242 9.98 14.58 14.07
CA ASN A 242 9.16 14.48 12.85
C ASN A 242 7.75 15.03 13.04
N LEU A 243 7.18 14.94 14.24
CA LEU A 243 5.91 15.60 14.55
C LEU A 243 6.06 17.13 14.45
N LEU A 244 7.11 17.70 15.04
CA LEU A 244 7.40 19.14 14.93
C LEU A 244 7.62 19.57 13.47
N LYS A 245 8.42 18.82 12.70
CA LYS A 245 8.60 19.07 11.25
C LYS A 245 7.27 19.01 10.49
N THR A 246 6.41 18.05 10.80
CA THR A 246 5.09 17.93 10.17
C THR A 246 4.23 19.16 10.48
N PHE A 247 4.26 19.65 11.71
CA PHE A 247 3.53 20.84 12.13
C PHE A 247 4.02 22.10 11.42
N GLU A 248 5.34 22.24 11.24
CA GLU A 248 5.93 23.32 10.45
C GLU A 248 5.49 23.26 8.98
N MET A 249 5.47 22.08 8.37
CA MET A 249 4.99 21.90 7.00
C MET A 249 3.49 22.22 6.89
N ASN A 250 2.67 21.77 7.84
CA ASN A 250 1.26 22.10 7.88
C ASN A 250 1.06 23.62 7.98
N LYS A 251 1.81 24.30 8.85
CA LYS A 251 1.76 25.75 9.01
C LYS A 251 2.17 26.49 7.72
N LYS A 252 3.12 25.93 6.96
CA LYS A 252 3.63 26.54 5.72
C LYS A 252 2.73 26.34 4.51
N TYR A 253 2.12 25.16 4.39
CA TYR A 253 1.46 24.72 3.16
C TYR A 253 -0.05 24.51 3.28
N GLN A 254 -0.64 24.66 4.46
CA GLN A 254 -2.07 24.49 4.67
C GLN A 254 -2.65 25.71 5.39
N ASP A 255 -3.86 26.09 5.00
CA ASP A 255 -4.63 27.10 5.75
C ASP A 255 -5.07 26.50 7.09
N LYS A 256 -4.74 27.18 8.19
CA LYS A 256 -5.13 26.75 9.54
C LYS A 256 -6.63 26.52 9.64
N LYS A 257 -7.45 27.41 9.06
CA LYS A 257 -8.90 27.32 9.10
C LYS A 257 -9.41 26.04 8.43
N VAL A 258 -8.78 25.63 7.33
CA VAL A 258 -9.11 24.38 6.63
C VAL A 258 -8.75 23.15 7.46
N LEU A 259 -7.60 23.17 8.15
CA LEU A 259 -7.23 22.08 9.06
C LEU A 259 -8.17 21.99 10.26
N ASP A 260 -8.57 23.14 10.81
CA ASP A 260 -9.54 23.22 11.90
C ASP A 260 -10.91 22.68 11.45
N GLU A 261 -11.43 23.10 10.29
CA GLU A 261 -12.69 22.58 9.73
C GLU A 261 -12.65 21.06 9.49
N ARG A 262 -11.52 20.53 8.99
CA ARG A 262 -11.33 19.09 8.78
C ARG A 262 -11.37 18.30 10.09
N ILE A 263 -10.71 18.79 11.14
CA ILE A 263 -10.70 18.10 12.43
C ILE A 263 -12.07 18.24 13.14
N GLU A 264 -12.76 19.36 12.99
CA GLU A 264 -14.14 19.52 13.48
C GLU A 264 -15.12 18.55 12.81
N LEU A 265 -15.02 18.37 11.50
CA LEU A 265 -15.83 17.41 10.77
C LEU A 265 -15.57 15.99 11.30
N LEU A 266 -14.31 15.63 11.54
CA LEU A 266 -13.95 14.34 12.12
C LEU A 266 -14.58 14.15 13.50
N PHE A 267 -14.50 15.15 14.39
CA PHE A 267 -15.12 15.08 15.71
C PHE A 267 -16.64 14.96 15.65
N THR A 268 -17.27 15.70 14.74
CA THR A 268 -18.73 15.63 14.51
C THR A 268 -19.14 14.23 14.07
N LEU A 269 -18.41 13.63 13.12
CA LEU A 269 -18.65 12.27 12.66
C LEU A 269 -18.48 11.23 13.79
N ILE A 270 -17.43 11.36 14.61
CA ILE A 270 -17.21 10.48 15.76
C ILE A 270 -18.36 10.58 16.76
N ARG A 271 -18.85 11.79 17.07
CA ARG A 271 -19.98 11.99 17.98
C ARG A 271 -21.27 11.37 17.44
N LEU A 272 -21.58 11.58 16.16
CA LEU A 272 -22.75 11.00 15.51
C LEU A 272 -22.73 9.46 15.55
N LEU A 273 -21.56 8.86 15.30
CA LEU A 273 -21.38 7.41 15.43
C LEU A 273 -21.50 6.91 16.87
N SER A 274 -21.20 7.75 17.86
CA SER A 274 -21.32 7.40 19.28
C SER A 274 -22.77 7.46 19.78
N ILE A 275 -23.63 8.29 19.16
CA ILE A 275 -25.03 8.52 19.56
C ILE A 275 -25.96 7.43 19.01
N ASN A 276 -25.71 6.88 17.82
CA ASN A 276 -26.57 5.88 17.16
C ASN A 276 -26.40 4.44 17.72
N GLY A 277 -26.40 4.31 19.04
CA GLY A 277 -25.88 3.21 19.88
C GLY A 277 -26.39 1.78 19.73
N ASN A 278 -26.49 1.21 18.52
CA ASN A 278 -26.91 -0.19 18.32
C ASN A 278 -25.87 -1.08 17.61
N ASN A 279 -24.57 -0.76 17.67
CA ASN A 279 -23.56 -1.64 17.08
C ASN A 279 -22.22 -1.62 17.82
N VAL A 280 -21.50 -2.75 17.76
CA VAL A 280 -20.15 -2.98 18.30
C VAL A 280 -19.13 -1.92 17.83
N ASN A 281 -19.49 -1.08 16.84
CA ASN A 281 -18.68 -0.02 16.24
C ASN A 281 -18.50 1.26 17.09
N SER A 282 -19.27 1.50 18.15
CA SER A 282 -19.14 2.74 18.95
C SER A 282 -17.83 2.85 19.72
N LYS A 283 -17.20 1.71 20.05
CA LYS A 283 -15.95 1.65 20.83
C LYS A 283 -14.71 2.08 20.04
N TYR A 284 -14.75 1.95 18.71
CA TYR A 284 -13.63 2.26 17.81
C TYR A 284 -14.16 2.99 16.57
N PRO A 285 -14.60 4.25 16.74
CA PRO A 285 -15.27 5.01 15.70
C PRO A 285 -14.36 5.34 14.51
N LEU A 286 -13.06 5.59 14.70
CA LEU A 286 -12.12 5.87 13.61
C LEU A 286 -11.86 4.63 12.76
N THR A 287 -11.72 3.46 13.41
CA THR A 287 -11.63 2.17 12.71
C THR A 287 -12.89 1.92 11.87
N SER A 288 -14.06 2.30 12.40
CA SER A 288 -15.34 2.17 11.69
C SER A 288 -15.44 3.13 10.50
N LEU A 289 -15.04 4.39 10.67
CA LEU A 289 -14.98 5.39 9.60
C LEU A 289 -14.03 4.97 8.49
N GLU A 290 -12.82 4.52 8.82
CA GLU A 290 -11.85 4.04 7.82
C GLU A 290 -12.41 2.85 7.04
N GLY A 291 -13.04 1.89 7.73
CA GLY A 291 -13.71 0.77 7.08
C GLY A 291 -14.89 1.19 6.20
N GLN A 292 -15.60 2.26 6.55
CA GLN A 292 -16.73 2.78 5.78
C GLN A 292 -16.25 3.56 4.55
N VAL A 293 -15.24 4.43 4.70
CA VAL A 293 -14.53 5.09 3.59
C VAL A 293 -13.95 4.07 2.62
N LEU A 294 -13.36 2.99 3.14
CA LEU A 294 -12.84 1.91 2.30
C LEU A 294 -13.96 1.18 1.55
N LYS A 295 -15.10 0.91 2.22
CA LYS A 295 -16.28 0.32 1.58
C LYS A 295 -16.92 1.24 0.55
N ASP A 296 -16.98 2.54 0.82
CA ASP A 296 -17.56 3.54 -0.09
C ASP A 296 -16.65 3.72 -1.30
N LYS A 297 -15.32 3.76 -1.12
CA LYS A 297 -14.35 3.68 -2.23
C LYS A 297 -14.52 2.39 -3.03
N VAL A 298 -14.67 1.24 -2.37
CA VAL A 298 -14.91 -0.05 -3.05
C VAL A 298 -16.27 -0.06 -3.77
N LYS A 299 -17.32 0.55 -3.21
CA LYS A 299 -18.63 0.70 -3.85
C LYS A 299 -18.57 1.65 -5.05
N GLU A 300 -17.89 2.77 -4.94
CA GLU A 300 -17.62 3.70 -6.05
C GLU A 300 -16.83 3.01 -7.17
N MET A 301 -15.85 2.16 -6.82
CA MET A 301 -15.12 1.33 -7.78
C MET A 301 -15.97 0.18 -8.37
N GLN A 302 -17.02 -0.27 -7.67
CA GLN A 302 -17.95 -1.32 -8.11
C GLN A 302 -19.13 -0.77 -8.92
N LYS A 303 -19.51 0.50 -8.71
CA LYS A 303 -20.48 1.26 -9.52
C LYS A 303 -19.93 1.68 -10.89
N GLY A 304 -18.80 1.11 -11.33
CA GLY A 304 -18.03 1.58 -12.48
C GLY A 304 -18.91 2.04 -13.63
N GLU A 305 -18.61 3.21 -14.20
CA GLU A 305 -19.23 3.73 -15.43
C GLU A 305 -20.77 3.59 -15.41
N GLY A 306 -21.44 4.63 -14.89
CA GLY A 306 -22.88 4.75 -15.00
C GLY A 306 -23.35 4.51 -16.44
N LEU A 307 -24.40 3.71 -16.56
CA LEU A 307 -25.08 3.33 -17.80
C LEU A 307 -25.24 4.52 -18.76
N ASP A 308 -24.83 4.33 -20.01
CA ASP A 308 -25.34 5.14 -21.10
C ASP A 308 -26.66 4.52 -21.59
N TRP A 309 -27.70 5.35 -21.66
CA TRP A 309 -29.10 4.99 -21.91
C TRP A 309 -29.46 5.09 -23.41
N GLU A 310 -28.49 5.00 -24.31
CA GLU A 310 -28.75 5.01 -25.75
C GLU A 310 -28.25 3.71 -26.40
N HIS A 311 -29.16 3.05 -27.14
CA HIS A 311 -29.02 1.80 -27.92
C HIS A 311 -29.71 0.55 -27.35
N GLU A 312 -30.94 0.72 -26.86
CA GLU A 312 -32.05 -0.21 -27.16
C GLU A 312 -32.82 0.28 -28.41
N SER A 313 -32.18 0.33 -29.58
CA SER A 313 -32.90 0.37 -30.87
C SER A 313 -31.91 0.18 -32.01
N GLU A 314 -31.47 -1.06 -32.22
CA GLU A 314 -31.14 -1.59 -33.56
C GLU A 314 -30.91 -3.10 -33.42
N ARG A 315 -31.96 -3.77 -32.92
CA ARG A 315 -32.34 -5.09 -33.43
C ARG A 315 -33.43 -4.82 -34.46
N GLU A 316 -33.07 -4.83 -35.73
CA GLU A 316 -33.92 -5.25 -36.86
C GLU A 316 -33.11 -5.14 -38.15
N LEU A 317 -32.36 -6.21 -38.47
CA LEU A 317 -32.32 -6.94 -39.75
C LEU A 317 -31.09 -7.84 -39.85
#